data_AF-A0A8T5KLM0-F1
#
_entry.id   AF-A0A8T5KLM0-F1
#
_cell.length_a   1.000
_cell.length_b   1.000
_cell.length_c   1.000
_cell.angle_alpha   90.00
_cell.angle_beta   90.00
_cell.angle_gamma   90.00
#
_symmetry.space_group_name_H-M   'P 1'
#
loop_
_entity.id
_entity.type
_entity.pdbx_description
1 polymer ?
#
loop_
_entity_poly.entity_id
_entity_poly.type
_entity_poly.pdbx_seq_one_letter_code
_entity_poly.pdbx_strand_id
1 'polypeptide(L)'
;MDETISRVYVPSVIEEDGNTLGLGCFSSEEVAWQVLRAFLKKSEQMLLTKCSVVVWDIDIVGEEAMTVLSSMECKDCPVCSRRTFWIDVDNFSALCHGTACSAWIEENTVDPEIIDCGWPAIRFLKQNQSIDEAVEALFKLGDRLKSAGAERMANEKAENLISENTDEDKPQTT
;
A
#
# COMPACT_ATOMS: atom_id res chain seq x y z
N MET A 1 -22.90 37.96 10.35
CA MET A 1 -22.83 37.07 9.18
C MET A 1 -21.78 36.06 9.54
N ASP A 2 -22.15 34.79 9.63
CA ASP A 2 -21.16 33.73 9.79
C ASP A 2 -20.48 33.60 8.43
N GLU A 3 -19.29 34.18 8.27
CA GLU A 3 -18.52 34.02 7.05
C GLU A 3 -18.12 32.56 6.94
N THR A 4 -18.83 31.80 6.12
CA THR A 4 -18.43 30.45 5.74
C THR A 4 -17.09 30.54 5.03
N ILE A 5 -16.01 30.19 5.73
CA ILE A 5 -14.67 30.10 5.18
C ILE A 5 -14.72 29.13 4.00
N SER A 6 -14.32 29.60 2.82
CA SER A 6 -14.22 28.76 1.63
C SER A 6 -12.95 27.93 1.71
N ARG A 7 -13.02 26.66 1.34
CA ARG A 7 -11.93 25.70 1.51
C ARG A 7 -11.62 24.97 0.21
N VAL A 8 -10.35 24.65 0.01
CA VAL A 8 -9.89 23.75 -1.04
C VAL A 8 -9.04 22.64 -0.48
N TYR A 9 -9.10 21.49 -1.14
CA TYR A 9 -8.42 20.26 -0.79
C TYR A 9 -7.36 19.96 -1.84
N VAL A 10 -6.13 19.82 -1.39
CA VAL A 10 -4.94 19.73 -2.25
C VAL A 10 -4.23 18.41 -1.96
N PRO A 11 -4.44 17.37 -2.77
CA PRO A 11 -3.65 16.15 -2.70
C PRO A 11 -2.29 16.37 -3.36
N SER A 12 -1.23 15.86 -2.74
CA SER A 12 0.13 15.95 -3.26
C SER A 12 0.96 14.70 -2.95
N VAL A 13 2.03 14.50 -3.73
CA VAL A 13 3.04 13.46 -3.49
C VAL A 13 4.43 14.09 -3.46
N ILE A 14 5.36 13.47 -2.77
CA ILE A 14 6.76 13.89 -2.66
C ILE A 14 7.64 12.80 -3.27
N GLU A 15 8.54 13.19 -4.15
CA GLU A 15 9.54 12.33 -4.80
C GLU A 15 10.80 12.15 -3.91
N GLU A 16 11.67 11.19 -4.26
CA GLU A 16 12.92 10.93 -3.50
C GLU A 16 13.88 12.12 -3.48
N ASP A 17 13.84 13.00 -4.49
CA ASP A 17 14.63 14.23 -4.56
C ASP A 17 14.04 15.39 -3.72
N GLY A 18 12.90 15.16 -3.05
CA GLY A 18 12.18 16.15 -2.27
C GLY A 18 11.26 17.06 -3.08
N ASN A 19 11.12 16.82 -4.39
CA ASN A 19 10.18 17.56 -5.22
C ASN A 19 8.74 17.21 -4.84
N THR A 20 7.89 18.24 -4.72
CA THR A 20 6.46 18.08 -4.43
C THR A 20 5.65 18.20 -5.71
N LEU A 21 4.92 17.14 -6.04
CA LEU A 21 3.97 17.13 -7.15
C LEU A 21 2.54 17.30 -6.60
N GLY A 22 1.95 18.46 -6.88
CA GLY A 22 0.52 18.70 -6.63
C GLY A 22 -0.34 17.93 -7.64
N LEU A 23 -1.35 17.21 -7.17
CA LEU A 23 -2.25 16.41 -8.01
C LEU A 23 -3.53 17.15 -8.40
N GLY A 24 -3.73 18.36 -7.86
CA GLY A 24 -4.85 19.24 -8.18
C GLY A 24 -5.31 20.05 -6.97
N CYS A 25 -6.37 20.83 -7.17
CA CYS A 25 -7.02 21.64 -6.16
C CYS A 25 -8.53 21.46 -6.31
N PHE A 26 -9.20 20.99 -5.26
CA PHE A 26 -10.58 20.53 -5.32
C PHE A 26 -11.44 21.20 -4.26
N SER A 27 -12.70 21.48 -4.58
CA SER A 27 -13.66 22.04 -3.60
C SER A 27 -14.31 20.97 -2.71
N SER A 28 -13.94 19.69 -2.87
CA SER A 28 -14.46 18.56 -2.12
C SER A 28 -13.32 17.65 -1.65
N GLU A 29 -13.34 17.29 -0.37
CA GLU A 29 -12.39 16.38 0.24
C GLU A 29 -12.45 14.99 -0.40
N GLU A 30 -13.67 14.49 -0.67
CA GLU A 30 -13.89 13.18 -1.25
C GLU A 30 -13.20 13.07 -2.63
N VAL A 31 -13.30 14.12 -3.45
CA VAL A 31 -12.68 14.17 -4.78
C VAL A 31 -11.17 14.19 -4.67
N ALA A 32 -10.60 15.00 -3.77
CA ALA A 32 -9.16 15.01 -3.52
C ALA A 32 -8.63 13.63 -3.15
N TRP A 33 -9.34 12.92 -2.26
CA TRP A 33 -9.02 11.55 -1.87
C TRP A 33 -9.13 10.56 -3.02
N GLN A 34 -10.18 10.65 -3.85
CA GLN A 34 -10.34 9.80 -5.02
C GLN A 34 -9.20 10.00 -6.03
N VAL A 35 -8.79 11.24 -6.28
CA VAL A 35 -7.66 11.57 -7.16
C VAL A 35 -6.36 11.02 -6.61
N LEU A 36 -6.07 11.22 -5.33
CA LEU A 36 -4.88 10.66 -4.69
C LEU A 36 -4.86 9.14 -4.83
N ARG A 37 -5.92 8.44 -4.41
CA ARG A 37 -6.00 6.97 -4.53
C ARG A 37 -5.85 6.47 -5.96
N ALA A 38 -6.42 7.17 -6.94
CA ALA A 38 -6.27 6.82 -8.34
C ALA A 38 -4.82 6.99 -8.83
N PHE A 39 -4.14 8.04 -8.38
CA PHE A 39 -2.73 8.28 -8.67
C PHE A 39 -1.83 7.22 -8.03
N LEU A 40 -2.05 6.88 -6.75
CA LEU A 40 -1.24 5.92 -6.00
C LEU A 40 -1.25 4.50 -6.60
N LYS A 41 -2.28 4.12 -7.38
CA LYS A 41 -2.28 2.86 -8.15
C LYS A 41 -1.14 2.75 -9.17
N LYS A 42 -0.55 3.87 -9.57
CA LYS A 42 0.60 3.95 -10.48
C LYS A 42 1.91 4.29 -9.77
N SER A 43 1.90 4.37 -8.43
CA SER A 43 3.07 4.76 -7.63
C SER A 43 4.29 3.86 -7.87
N GLU A 44 4.10 2.59 -8.25
CA GLU A 44 5.18 1.66 -8.58
C GLU A 44 6.05 2.10 -9.79
N GLN A 45 5.58 3.07 -10.58
CA GLN A 45 6.30 3.63 -11.73
C GLN A 45 7.11 4.89 -11.38
N MET A 46 7.06 5.33 -10.12
CA MET A 46 7.64 6.58 -9.64
C MET A 46 8.43 6.34 -8.35
N LEU A 47 9.43 7.18 -8.09
CA LEU A 47 10.23 7.13 -6.87
C LEU A 47 9.62 8.07 -5.83
N LEU A 48 8.47 7.69 -5.28
CA LEU A 48 7.73 8.48 -4.30
C LEU A 48 8.10 8.08 -2.87
N THR A 49 8.13 9.06 -1.97
CA THR A 49 8.48 8.88 -0.55
C THR A 49 7.29 9.16 0.37
N LYS A 50 6.49 10.19 0.07
CA LYS A 50 5.36 10.62 0.88
C LYS A 50 4.19 11.08 0.02
N CYS A 51 2.99 11.05 0.57
CA CYS A 51 1.85 11.77 0.02
C CYS A 51 1.00 12.35 1.13
N SER A 52 0.19 13.35 0.79
CA SER A 52 -0.66 14.03 1.75
C SER A 52 -1.91 14.59 1.08
N VAL A 53 -2.94 14.80 1.89
CA VAL A 53 -4.06 15.69 1.56
C VAL A 53 -4.03 16.82 2.57
N VAL A 54 -3.99 18.06 2.07
CA VAL A 54 -4.08 19.25 2.91
C VAL A 54 -5.34 20.05 2.55
N VAL A 55 -5.89 20.75 3.53
CA VAL A 55 -6.96 21.72 3.32
C VAL A 55 -6.39 23.13 3.45
N TRP A 56 -6.78 24.00 2.53
CA TRP A 56 -6.41 25.41 2.51
C TRP A 56 -7.67 26.26 2.65
N ASP A 57 -7.66 27.17 3.62
CA ASP A 57 -8.68 28.20 3.78
C ASP A 57 -8.39 29.35 2.81
N ILE A 58 -9.35 29.66 1.94
CA ILE A 58 -9.23 30.73 0.94
C ILE A 58 -9.25 32.08 1.65
N ASP A 59 -8.44 33.02 1.15
CA ASP A 59 -8.30 34.40 1.66
C ASP A 59 -7.68 34.51 3.07
N ILE A 60 -7.15 33.41 3.61
CA ILE A 60 -6.35 33.40 4.84
C ILE A 60 -4.85 33.36 4.46
N VAL A 61 -4.04 34.16 5.15
CA VAL A 61 -2.59 34.25 4.93
C VAL A 61 -1.88 33.84 6.21
N GLY A 62 -0.96 32.89 6.13
CA GLY A 62 -0.20 32.39 7.27
C GLY A 62 -0.21 30.87 7.36
N GLU A 63 0.43 30.33 8.38
CA GLU A 63 0.45 28.88 8.63
C GLU A 63 -0.94 28.36 9.01
N GLU A 64 -1.76 29.21 9.64
CA GLU A 64 -3.14 28.95 10.00
C GLU A 64 -4.07 28.72 8.79
N ALA A 65 -3.64 29.11 7.59
CA ALA A 65 -4.40 28.90 6.35
C ALA A 65 -4.38 27.45 5.89
N MET A 66 -3.43 26.63 6.36
CA MET A 66 -3.23 25.26 5.91
C MET A 66 -3.34 24.27 7.07
N THR A 67 -4.18 23.25 6.89
CA THR A 67 -4.22 22.09 7.79
C THR A 67 -3.90 20.82 7.02
N VAL A 68 -3.00 19.99 7.54
CA VAL A 68 -2.75 18.65 6.98
C VAL A 68 -3.86 17.71 7.46
N LEU A 69 -4.61 17.11 6.54
CA LEU A 69 -5.68 16.17 6.89
C LEU A 69 -5.13 14.76 7.12
N SER A 70 -4.15 14.36 6.32
CA SER A 70 -3.47 13.07 6.46
C SER A 70 -2.16 13.08 5.68
N SER A 71 -1.21 12.28 6.18
CA SER A 71 0.05 12.00 5.53
C SER A 71 0.29 10.49 5.49
N MET A 72 0.82 10.00 4.36
CA MET A 72 1.18 8.60 4.19
C MET A 72 2.62 8.48 3.72
N GLU A 73 3.29 7.44 4.21
CA GLU A 73 4.65 7.10 3.79
C GLU A 73 4.65 5.95 2.78
N CYS A 74 5.56 6.04 1.82
CA CYS A 74 5.82 4.98 0.87
C CYS A 74 6.80 3.97 1.48
N LYS A 75 6.34 2.74 1.70
CA LYS A 75 7.12 1.66 2.33
C LYS A 75 6.85 0.34 1.60
N ASP A 76 7.67 -0.67 1.84
CA ASP A 76 7.45 -1.97 1.23
C ASP A 76 6.26 -2.66 1.91
N CYS A 77 5.30 -3.14 1.11
CA CYS A 77 4.16 -3.88 1.63
C CYS A 77 4.65 -5.20 2.26
N PRO A 78 4.22 -5.54 3.49
CA PRO A 78 4.66 -6.76 4.17
C PRO A 78 4.24 -8.05 3.46
N VAL A 79 3.16 -7.99 2.66
CA VAL A 79 2.62 -9.15 1.94
C VAL A 79 3.26 -9.32 0.57
N CYS A 80 3.18 -8.28 -0.28
CA CYS A 80 3.61 -8.39 -1.69
C CYS A 80 5.02 -7.84 -1.95
N SER A 81 5.65 -7.23 -0.95
CA SER A 81 6.99 -6.60 -1.02
C SER A 81 7.14 -5.52 -2.10
N ARG A 82 6.04 -5.09 -2.72
CA ARG A 82 6.05 -3.92 -3.59
C ARG A 82 6.11 -2.67 -2.72
N ARG A 83 6.95 -1.72 -3.12
CA ARG A 83 6.95 -0.37 -2.56
C ARG A 83 5.62 0.28 -2.91
N THR A 84 4.84 0.59 -1.89
CA THR A 84 3.51 1.21 -2.02
C THR A 84 3.29 2.14 -0.85
N PHE A 85 2.42 3.13 -1.04
CA PHE A 85 1.81 3.79 0.09
C PHE A 85 0.96 2.76 0.82
N TRP A 86 1.25 2.56 2.10
CA TRP A 86 0.50 1.60 2.88
C TRP A 86 0.37 1.95 4.35
N ILE A 87 0.95 3.02 4.89
CA ILE A 87 0.71 3.44 6.29
C ILE A 87 0.29 4.91 6.31
N ASP A 88 -0.90 5.17 6.84
CA ASP A 88 -1.31 6.47 7.41
C ASP A 88 -0.90 6.46 8.88
N VAL A 89 0.11 7.27 9.21
CA VAL A 89 0.70 7.31 10.56
C VAL A 89 -0.23 8.02 11.54
N ASP A 90 -1.07 8.93 11.04
CA ASP A 90 -1.93 9.77 11.87
C ASP A 90 -3.25 9.04 12.21
N ASN A 91 -3.78 8.26 11.26
CA ASN A 91 -5.03 7.52 11.41
C ASN A 91 -4.84 6.02 11.73
N PHE A 92 -3.62 5.59 12.06
CA PHE A 92 -3.32 4.21 12.47
C PHE A 92 -3.86 3.14 11.50
N SER A 93 -3.95 3.49 10.22
CA SER A 93 -4.52 2.64 9.18
C SER A 93 -3.52 2.40 8.06
N ALA A 94 -3.71 1.29 7.36
CA ALA A 94 -2.76 0.81 6.40
C ALA A 94 -3.48 0.15 5.23
N LEU A 95 -3.14 0.50 3.99
CA LEU A 95 -3.70 -0.14 2.80
C LEU A 95 -2.70 -0.18 1.66
N CYS A 96 -2.35 -1.38 1.21
CA CYS A 96 -1.53 -1.53 0.02
C CYS A 96 -2.31 -1.19 -1.26
N HIS A 97 -1.92 -0.12 -1.94
CA HIS A 97 -2.52 0.35 -3.20
C HIS A 97 -2.03 -0.36 -4.46
N GLY A 98 -1.12 -1.34 -4.33
CA GLY A 98 -0.65 -2.15 -5.45
C GLY A 98 -1.77 -2.94 -6.15
N THR A 99 -1.77 -2.94 -7.48
CA THR A 99 -2.87 -3.46 -8.34
C THR A 99 -3.30 -4.92 -8.09
N ALA A 100 -2.39 -5.78 -7.61
CA ALA A 100 -2.66 -7.20 -7.33
C ALA A 100 -2.64 -7.53 -5.84
N CYS A 101 -2.43 -6.53 -4.98
CA CYS A 101 -2.53 -6.67 -3.54
C CYS A 101 -3.75 -5.84 -3.06
N SER A 102 -4.01 -5.88 -1.77
CA SER A 102 -4.98 -5.05 -1.04
C SER A 102 -4.84 -5.41 0.45
N ALA A 103 -3.61 -5.68 0.89
CA ALA A 103 -3.36 -5.98 2.29
C ALA A 103 -3.63 -4.71 3.10
N TRP A 104 -4.28 -4.85 4.25
CA TRP A 104 -4.76 -3.72 5.03
C TRP A 104 -4.58 -3.94 6.54
N ILE A 105 -4.54 -2.85 7.29
CA ILE A 105 -4.58 -2.76 8.75
C ILE A 105 -5.52 -1.62 9.12
N GLU A 106 -6.48 -1.85 9.99
CA GLU A 106 -7.42 -0.83 10.45
C GLU A 106 -7.81 -1.10 11.92
N GLU A 107 -8.20 -0.06 12.66
CA GLU A 107 -8.85 -0.23 13.96
C GLU A 107 -10.15 -1.02 13.78
N ASN A 108 -10.43 -1.93 14.71
CA ASN A 108 -11.65 -2.71 14.67
C ASN A 108 -12.88 -1.81 14.87
N THR A 109 -13.92 -2.04 14.09
CA THR A 109 -15.14 -1.22 14.10
C THR A 109 -15.98 -1.33 15.38
N VAL A 110 -15.69 -2.30 16.24
CA VAL A 110 -16.43 -2.59 17.49
C VAL A 110 -15.59 -2.29 18.72
N ASP A 111 -14.30 -2.63 18.71
CA ASP A 111 -13.37 -2.44 19.82
C ASP A 111 -12.09 -1.74 19.36
N PRO A 112 -11.93 -0.43 19.62
CA PRO A 112 -10.75 0.33 19.21
C PRO A 112 -9.42 -0.15 19.82
N GLU A 113 -9.45 -0.97 20.87
CA GLU A 113 -8.23 -1.59 21.42
C GLU A 113 -7.71 -2.75 20.54
N ILE A 114 -8.48 -3.16 19.54
CA ILE A 114 -8.15 -4.22 18.60
C ILE A 114 -7.78 -3.63 17.24
N ILE A 115 -6.65 -4.10 16.72
CA ILE A 115 -6.17 -3.79 15.37
C ILE A 115 -6.38 -4.99 14.45
N ASP A 116 -7.27 -4.84 13.48
CA ASP A 116 -7.52 -5.85 12.47
C ASP A 116 -6.51 -5.71 11.32
N CYS A 117 -6.07 -6.84 10.78
CA CYS A 117 -5.36 -6.86 9.51
C CYS A 117 -5.87 -7.96 8.59
N GLY A 118 -5.76 -7.73 7.29
CA GLY A 118 -6.31 -8.65 6.32
C GLY A 118 -5.63 -8.61 4.97
N TRP A 119 -5.85 -9.68 4.21
CA TRP A 119 -5.52 -9.72 2.79
C TRP A 119 -6.63 -10.45 2.00
N PRO A 120 -7.41 -9.71 1.17
CA PRO A 120 -8.57 -10.25 0.49
C PRO A 120 -8.27 -11.42 -0.46
N ALA A 121 -7.08 -11.44 -1.08
CA ALA A 121 -6.71 -12.43 -2.10
C ALA A 121 -6.82 -13.88 -1.61
N ILE A 122 -6.62 -14.11 -0.31
CA ILE A 122 -6.74 -15.43 0.31
C ILE A 122 -7.72 -15.45 1.49
N ARG A 123 -8.54 -14.40 1.64
CA ARG A 123 -9.46 -14.21 2.77
C ARG A 123 -8.77 -14.31 4.14
N PHE A 124 -7.55 -13.82 4.23
CA PHE A 124 -6.85 -13.73 5.50
C PHE A 124 -7.42 -12.57 6.31
N LEU A 125 -7.73 -12.83 7.58
CA LEU A 125 -8.18 -11.84 8.56
C LEU A 125 -7.60 -12.25 9.92
N LYS A 126 -7.05 -11.28 10.65
CA LYS A 126 -6.51 -11.50 11.99
C LYS A 126 -6.68 -10.25 12.84
N GLN A 127 -7.02 -10.46 14.11
CA GLN A 127 -7.10 -9.43 15.13
C GLN A 127 -5.80 -9.40 15.95
N ASN A 128 -5.31 -8.21 16.30
CA ASN A 128 -4.04 -7.99 16.98
C ASN A 128 -4.19 -6.90 18.04
N GLN A 129 -3.25 -6.81 18.98
CA GLN A 129 -3.30 -5.82 20.07
C GLN A 129 -2.60 -4.51 19.72
N SER A 130 -1.89 -4.46 18.59
CA SER A 130 -1.17 -3.28 18.13
C SER A 130 -0.94 -3.32 16.62
N ILE A 131 -0.59 -2.16 16.04
CA ILE A 131 -0.13 -2.06 14.66
C ILE A 131 1.09 -2.94 14.43
N ASP A 132 2.08 -2.93 15.33
CA ASP A 132 3.31 -3.69 15.14
C ASP A 132 3.03 -5.19 15.02
N GLU A 133 2.12 -5.73 15.83
CA GLU A 133 1.68 -7.12 15.73
C GLU A 133 0.91 -7.40 14.43
N ALA A 134 0.07 -6.45 13.98
CA ALA A 134 -0.66 -6.56 12.73
C ALA A 134 0.30 -6.57 11.51
N VAL A 135 1.32 -5.71 11.53
CA VAL A 135 2.39 -5.66 10.54
C VAL A 135 3.18 -6.97 10.54
N GLU A 136 3.60 -7.45 11.71
CA GLU A 136 4.33 -8.71 11.84
C GLU A 136 3.51 -9.90 11.34
N ALA A 137 2.20 -9.91 11.59
CA ALA A 137 1.30 -10.95 11.08
C ALA A 137 1.24 -10.96 9.54
N LEU A 138 1.15 -9.79 8.92
CA LEU A 138 1.18 -9.66 7.46
C LEU A 138 2.55 -10.04 6.87
N PHE A 139 3.66 -9.74 7.55
CA PHE A 139 4.99 -10.18 7.13
C PHE A 139 5.13 -11.70 7.17
N LYS A 140 4.72 -12.32 8.29
CA LYS A 140 4.71 -13.78 8.43
C LYS A 140 3.86 -14.44 7.35
N LEU A 141 2.75 -13.81 6.96
CA LEU A 141 1.93 -14.27 5.85
C LEU A 141 2.67 -14.15 4.50
N GLY A 142 3.22 -12.98 4.20
CA GLY A 142 4.01 -12.72 2.99
C GLY A 142 5.15 -13.72 2.82
N ASP A 143 5.90 -13.98 3.89
CA ASP A 143 7.05 -14.89 3.85
C ASP A 143 6.64 -16.35 3.63
N ARG A 144 5.56 -16.81 4.25
CA ARG A 144 5.02 -18.16 3.99
C ARG A 144 4.66 -18.36 2.52
N LEU A 145 4.08 -17.33 1.90
CA LEU A 145 3.67 -17.39 0.49
C LEU A 145 4.87 -17.40 -0.46
N LYS A 146 5.89 -16.59 -0.17
CA LYS A 146 7.15 -16.57 -0.93
C LYS A 146 7.85 -17.93 -0.84
N SER A 147 7.96 -18.49 0.36
CA SER A 147 8.57 -19.81 0.59
C SER A 147 7.82 -20.92 -0.14
N ALA A 148 6.49 -20.96 -0.04
CA ALA A 148 5.68 -21.95 -0.75
C ALA A 148 5.79 -21.80 -2.29
N GLY A 149 5.88 -20.57 -2.80
CA GLY A 149 6.14 -20.32 -4.22
C GLY A 149 7.52 -20.81 -4.66
N ALA A 150 8.56 -20.57 -3.86
CA ALA A 150 9.92 -21.00 -4.14
C ALA A 150 10.05 -22.54 -4.13
N GLU A 151 9.40 -23.22 -3.20
CA GLU A 151 9.35 -24.69 -3.14
C GLU A 151 8.70 -25.29 -4.39
N ARG A 152 7.58 -24.72 -4.86
CA ARG A 152 6.92 -25.16 -6.10
C ARG A 152 7.83 -25.01 -7.31
N MET A 153 8.47 -23.86 -7.49
CA MET A 153 9.38 -23.62 -8.61
C MET A 153 10.61 -24.55 -8.56
N ALA A 154 11.14 -24.84 -7.37
CA ALA A 154 12.25 -25.77 -7.19
C ALA A 154 11.85 -27.21 -7.59
N ASN A 155 10.65 -27.65 -7.20
CA ASN A 155 10.13 -28.96 -7.59
C ASN A 155 9.88 -29.04 -9.11
N GLU A 156 9.23 -28.05 -9.72
CA GLU A 156 9.03 -28.01 -11.17
C GLU A 156 10.35 -28.02 -11.94
N LYS A 157 11.36 -27.29 -11.47
CA LYS A 157 12.69 -27.30 -12.07
C LYS A 157 13.39 -28.65 -11.92
N ALA A 158 13.26 -29.30 -10.77
CA ALA A 158 13.79 -30.64 -10.54
C ALA A 158 13.11 -31.68 -11.44
N GLU A 159 11.78 -31.63 -11.58
CA GLU A 159 11.01 -32.49 -12.47
C GLU A 159 11.44 -32.32 -13.94
N ASN A 160 11.59 -31.07 -14.40
CA ASN A 160 12.07 -30.79 -15.77
C ASN A 160 13.49 -31.34 -16.00
N LEU A 161 14.42 -31.15 -15.06
CA LEU A 161 15.78 -31.70 -15.15
C LEU A 161 15.79 -33.24 -15.17
N ILE A 162 14.88 -33.90 -14.46
CA ILE A 162 14.75 -35.36 -14.49
C ILE A 162 14.19 -35.83 -15.84
N SER A 163 13.23 -35.10 -16.42
CA SER A 163 12.69 -35.40 -17.75
C SER A 163 13.69 -35.21 -18.88
N GLU A 164 14.52 -34.15 -18.84
CA GLU A 164 15.56 -33.90 -19.85
C GLU A 164 16.65 -34.99 -19.82
N ASN A 165 17.07 -35.44 -18.63
CA ASN A 165 18.08 -36.49 -18.49
C ASN A 165 17.58 -37.90 -18.84
N THR A 166 16.27 -38.12 -18.92
CA THR A 166 15.70 -39.43 -19.28
C THR A 166 15.47 -39.60 -20.78
N ASP A 167 15.48 -38.51 -21.55
CA ASP A 167 15.38 -38.55 -23.01
C ASP A 167 16.74 -38.73 -23.73
N GLU A 168 17.87 -38.48 -23.06
CA GLU A 168 19.22 -38.71 -23.62
C GLU A 168 19.63 -40.20 -23.64
N ASP A 169 18.91 -41.08 -22.96
CA ASP A 169 19.26 -42.51 -22.82
C ASP A 169 18.46 -43.44 -23.76
N LYS A 170 17.80 -42.89 -24.80
CA LYS A 170 17.18 -43.73 -25.85
C LYS A 170 18.28 -44.28 -26.77
N PRO A 171 18.48 -45.61 -26.84
CA PRO A 171 19.48 -46.17 -27.75
C PRO A 171 19.12 -45.80 -29.19
N GLN A 172 20.07 -45.19 -29.90
CA GLN A 172 19.98 -44.97 -31.34
C GLN A 172 19.94 -46.35 -32.04
N THR A 173 18.73 -46.83 -32.34
CA THR A 173 18.53 -47.98 -33.21
C THR A 173 19.02 -47.63 -34.61
N THR A 174 20.05 -48.37 -35.03
CA THR A 174 20.70 -48.31 -36.35
C THR A 174 19.85 -48.98 -37.42
#